data_AF-A0A3N5QRB1-F1
#
_entry.id   AF-A0A3N5QRB1-F1
#
_cell.length_a   1.000
_cell.length_b   1.000
_cell.length_c   1.000
_cell.angle_alpha   90.00
_cell.angle_beta   90.00
_cell.angle_gamma   90.00
#
_symmetry.space_group_name_H-M   'P 1'
#
loop_
_entity.id
_entity.type
_entity.pdbx_description
1 polymer ?
#
loop_
_entity_poly.entity_id
_entity_poly.type
_entity_poly.pdbx_seq_one_letter_code
_entity_poly.pdbx_strand_id
1 'polypeptide(L)'
;MVTAFIPVAILTSSLAMAGAVALFGGDKALPTLDGKPPMLIGHRGASGYLPEHTLEAYQLAIEQGADVIEPDLISTKDGVLIARHDPNLSTSTDVASMPEFADRKRVDWLIDGEKQIGWFAHDFTLAEIKTLGTVITDPERPQQNNGKYRIATLEEIISLAKTQSAKFARTIAILPTGSGWRVHRVPGYCFVGTCDLSA
;
A
#
# COMPACT_ATOMS: atom_id res chain seq x y z
N MET A 1 -15.47 78.32 -15.61
CA MET A 1 -15.21 76.87 -15.78
C MET A 1 -13.77 76.68 -16.21
N VAL A 2 -12.84 76.48 -15.27
CA VAL A 2 -11.56 75.78 -15.49
C VAL A 2 -11.20 75.15 -14.15
N THR A 3 -11.11 73.83 -14.12
CA THR A 3 -10.96 72.97 -12.94
C THR A 3 -9.51 72.90 -12.47
N ALA A 4 -9.28 73.08 -11.18
CA ALA A 4 -7.99 72.88 -10.52
C ALA A 4 -7.78 71.37 -10.25
N PHE A 5 -6.66 70.83 -10.76
CA PHE A 5 -6.20 69.47 -10.47
C PHE A 5 -5.46 69.44 -9.12
N ILE A 6 -5.95 68.65 -8.17
CA ILE A 6 -5.24 68.30 -6.94
C ILE A 6 -4.52 66.96 -7.19
N PRO A 7 -3.18 66.86 -7.05
CA PRO A 7 -2.52 65.56 -7.11
C PRO A 7 -2.68 64.87 -5.74
N VAL A 8 -3.37 63.73 -5.75
CA VAL A 8 -3.38 62.79 -4.61
C VAL A 8 -2.05 62.05 -4.61
N ALA A 9 -1.21 62.31 -3.60
CA ALA A 9 0.00 61.55 -3.33
C ALA A 9 -0.40 60.15 -2.80
N ILE A 10 -0.16 59.11 -3.60
CA ILE A 10 -0.35 57.72 -3.17
C ILE A 10 0.88 57.33 -2.33
N LEU A 11 0.66 57.27 -1.01
CA LEU A 11 1.64 56.74 -0.05
C LEU A 11 1.73 55.21 -0.26
N THR A 12 2.84 54.73 -0.82
CA THR A 12 3.13 53.30 -0.88
C THR A 12 3.77 52.87 0.45
N SER A 13 2.97 52.28 1.33
CA SER A 13 3.47 51.61 2.53
C SER A 13 4.04 50.24 2.17
N SER A 14 5.35 50.18 1.93
CA SER A 14 6.09 48.92 1.86
C SER A 14 6.20 48.30 3.26
N LEU A 15 5.25 47.42 3.61
CA LEU A 15 5.34 46.59 4.80
C LEU A 15 6.30 45.42 4.51
N ALA A 16 7.54 45.55 4.94
CA ALA A 16 8.50 44.44 4.92
C ALA A 16 8.06 43.40 5.96
N MET A 17 7.41 42.33 5.50
CA MET A 17 7.10 41.16 6.32
C MET A 17 8.40 40.38 6.54
N ALA A 18 9.13 40.68 7.61
CA ALA A 18 10.21 39.83 8.08
C ALA A 18 9.60 38.50 8.55
N GLY A 19 9.69 37.47 7.70
CA GLY A 19 9.31 36.11 8.05
C GLY A 19 10.23 35.57 9.13
N ALA A 20 9.76 35.56 10.38
CA ALA A 20 10.35 34.74 11.42
C ALA A 20 10.07 33.27 11.07
N VAL A 21 11.06 32.60 10.47
CA VAL A 21 11.08 31.13 10.43
C VAL A 21 11.34 30.67 11.85
N ALA A 22 10.26 30.35 12.56
CA ALA A 22 10.35 29.63 13.82
C ALA A 22 10.84 28.22 13.52
N LEU A 23 12.13 27.97 13.76
CA LEU A 23 12.72 26.63 13.80
C LEU A 23 12.16 25.91 15.03
N PHE A 24 11.01 25.27 14.86
CA PHE A 24 10.49 24.33 15.85
C PHE A 24 11.10 22.95 15.62
N GLY A 25 11.84 22.46 16.61
CA GLY A 25 12.30 21.07 16.66
C GLY A 25 13.62 20.95 17.39
N GLY A 26 13.60 21.00 18.72
CA GLY A 26 14.76 20.64 19.52
C GLY A 26 15.13 19.16 19.30
N ASP A 27 16.43 18.88 19.28
CA ASP A 27 17.07 17.56 19.17
C ASP A 27 16.73 16.64 20.36
N LYS A 28 15.45 16.35 20.60
CA LYS A 28 15.08 15.23 21.47
C LYS A 28 15.19 13.96 20.65
N ALA A 29 16.12 13.10 21.05
CA ALA A 29 16.19 11.73 20.55
C ALA A 29 14.80 11.10 20.62
N LEU A 30 14.39 10.41 19.55
CA LEU A 30 13.09 9.74 19.51
C LEU A 30 13.05 8.66 20.60
N PRO A 31 11.86 8.36 21.18
CA PRO A 31 11.72 7.34 22.22
C PRO A 31 11.79 5.91 21.66
N THR A 32 12.79 5.63 20.83
CA THR A 32 13.13 4.31 20.29
C THR A 32 14.39 3.79 20.98
N LEU A 33 14.65 2.49 20.88
CA LEU A 33 15.78 1.85 21.58
C LEU A 33 17.15 2.43 21.20
N ASP A 34 17.29 2.99 20.00
CA ASP A 34 18.52 3.56 19.47
C ASP A 34 18.42 5.05 19.09
N GLY A 35 17.30 5.71 19.47
CA GLY A 35 17.05 7.12 19.17
C GLY A 35 16.77 7.44 17.69
N LYS A 36 16.73 6.43 16.82
CA LYS A 36 16.41 6.59 15.38
C LYS A 36 14.90 6.51 15.12
N PRO A 37 14.41 7.06 14.00
CA PRO A 37 13.02 6.86 13.60
C PRO A 37 12.67 5.37 13.44
N PRO A 38 11.43 4.96 13.79
CA PRO A 38 10.98 3.60 13.49
C PRO A 38 10.93 3.37 11.98
N MET A 39 11.14 2.13 11.55
CA MET A 39 10.93 1.75 10.16
C MET A 39 9.43 1.73 9.83
N LEU A 40 9.07 2.25 8.67
CA LEU A 40 7.71 2.23 8.17
C LEU A 40 7.48 1.01 7.26
N ILE A 41 6.55 0.13 7.66
CA ILE A 41 6.18 -1.05 6.88
C ILE A 41 4.85 -0.80 6.16
N GLY A 42 4.88 -0.83 4.84
CA GLY A 42 3.68 -0.89 3.99
C GLY A 42 3.08 -2.29 4.02
N HIS A 43 2.31 -2.60 5.06
CA HIS A 43 1.63 -3.89 5.22
C HIS A 43 0.60 -4.11 4.11
N ARG A 44 0.91 -5.09 3.25
CA ARG A 44 0.21 -5.34 1.99
C ARG A 44 0.19 -4.14 1.03
N GLY A 45 1.18 -3.25 1.16
CA GLY A 45 1.22 -1.94 0.50
C GLY A 45 0.41 -0.89 1.24
N ALA A 46 -0.09 0.11 0.53
CA ALA A 46 -0.97 1.16 1.04
C ALA A 46 -2.43 0.69 1.09
N SER A 47 -2.68 -0.44 1.76
CA SER A 47 -3.94 -1.20 1.73
C SER A 47 -5.14 -0.44 2.30
N GLY A 48 -4.92 0.65 3.05
CA GLY A 48 -5.96 1.59 3.47
C GLY A 48 -6.55 2.42 2.34
N TYR A 49 -5.83 2.56 1.22
CA TYR A 49 -6.19 3.45 0.11
C TYR A 49 -6.47 2.70 -1.20
N LEU A 50 -5.75 1.59 -1.44
CA LEU A 50 -5.80 0.80 -2.66
C LEU A 50 -6.02 -0.68 -2.34
N PRO A 51 -6.53 -1.50 -3.29
CA PRO A 51 -6.57 -2.94 -3.13
C PRO A 51 -5.20 -3.50 -2.73
N GLU A 52 -5.18 -4.30 -1.67
CA GLU A 52 -3.98 -4.90 -1.09
C GLU A 52 -3.18 -5.73 -2.09
N HIS A 53 -1.86 -5.82 -1.89
CA HIS A 53 -0.93 -6.62 -2.68
C HIS A 53 -0.90 -6.35 -4.19
N THR A 54 -1.29 -5.14 -4.59
CA THR A 54 -1.10 -4.62 -5.95
C THR A 54 0.24 -3.89 -6.06
N LEU A 55 0.82 -3.81 -7.26
CA LEU A 55 2.02 -3.01 -7.48
C LEU A 55 1.77 -1.54 -7.15
N GLU A 56 0.56 -1.06 -7.41
CA GLU A 56 0.09 0.29 -7.14
C GLU A 56 0.00 0.56 -5.63
N ALA A 57 -0.50 -0.39 -4.84
CA ALA A 57 -0.48 -0.28 -3.38
C ALA A 57 0.94 -0.23 -2.83
N TYR A 58 1.86 -1.06 -3.32
CA TYR A 58 3.26 -1.00 -2.88
C TYR A 58 3.95 0.29 -3.29
N GLN A 59 3.72 0.74 -4.54
CA GLN A 59 4.27 2.00 -5.03
C GLN A 59 3.77 3.18 -4.19
N LEU A 60 2.47 3.25 -3.92
CA LEU A 60 1.90 4.31 -3.08
C LEU A 60 2.48 4.27 -1.66
N ALA A 61 2.66 3.08 -1.06
CA ALA A 61 3.29 2.97 0.26
C ALA A 61 4.72 3.54 0.25
N ILE A 62 5.52 3.21 -0.78
CA ILE A 62 6.88 3.72 -0.93
C ILE A 62 6.90 5.24 -1.11
N GLU A 63 5.98 5.77 -1.91
CA GLU A 63 5.80 7.21 -2.13
C GLU A 63 5.37 7.94 -0.85
N GLN A 64 4.62 7.26 0.03
CA GLN A 64 4.23 7.74 1.36
C GLN A 64 5.32 7.55 2.43
N GLY A 65 6.49 7.00 2.08
CA GLY A 65 7.64 6.90 2.96
C GLY A 65 7.94 5.51 3.52
N ALA A 66 7.22 4.45 3.12
CA ALA A 66 7.51 3.08 3.56
C ALA A 66 8.96 2.70 3.27
N ASP A 67 9.69 2.21 4.28
CA ASP A 67 11.04 1.65 4.15
C ASP A 67 11.01 0.18 3.73
N VAL A 68 9.91 -0.49 4.04
CA VAL A 68 9.67 -1.91 3.77
C VAL A 68 8.32 -2.08 3.12
N ILE A 69 8.24 -2.93 2.10
CA ILE A 69 6.97 -3.45 1.59
C ILE A 69 6.83 -4.92 1.98
N GLU A 70 5.63 -5.31 2.39
CA GLU A 70 5.35 -6.63 2.95
C GLU A 70 4.35 -7.37 2.05
N PRO A 71 4.81 -8.36 1.27
CA PRO A 71 3.95 -9.26 0.52
C PRO A 71 3.70 -10.59 1.25
N ASP A 72 2.43 -10.99 1.32
CA ASP A 72 2.01 -12.37 1.63
C ASP A 72 2.10 -13.22 0.36
N LEU A 73 2.77 -14.37 0.40
CA LEU A 73 3.06 -15.17 -0.80
C LEU A 73 2.26 -16.47 -0.86
N ILE A 74 1.69 -16.74 -2.04
CA ILE A 74 0.96 -17.97 -2.37
C ILE A 74 1.42 -18.51 -3.72
N SER A 75 1.51 -19.84 -3.87
CA SER A 75 1.86 -20.48 -5.14
C SER A 75 0.63 -20.67 -6.03
N THR A 76 0.78 -20.37 -7.31
CA THR A 76 -0.13 -20.79 -8.39
C THR A 76 0.07 -22.27 -8.74
N LYS A 77 -0.81 -22.82 -9.60
CA LYS A 77 -0.74 -24.19 -10.13
C LYS A 77 0.58 -24.49 -10.86
N ASP A 78 1.10 -23.50 -11.57
CA ASP A 78 2.34 -23.55 -12.34
C ASP A 78 3.57 -23.09 -11.53
N GLY A 79 3.45 -22.96 -10.20
CA GLY A 79 4.58 -22.77 -9.28
C GLY A 79 5.08 -21.33 -9.15
N VAL A 80 4.31 -20.34 -9.60
CA VAL A 80 4.67 -18.92 -9.49
C VAL A 80 4.18 -18.36 -8.15
N LEU A 81 5.02 -17.59 -7.47
CA LEU A 81 4.66 -16.89 -6.23
C LEU A 81 3.94 -15.57 -6.55
N ILE A 82 2.70 -15.48 -6.12
CA ILE A 82 1.85 -14.29 -6.20
C ILE A 82 1.63 -13.67 -4.83
N ALA A 83 1.42 -12.35 -4.81
CA ALA A 83 1.14 -11.61 -3.59
C ALA A 83 -0.35 -11.64 -3.28
N ARG A 84 -0.74 -12.40 -2.26
CA ARG A 84 -2.11 -12.58 -1.78
C ARG A 84 -2.09 -13.06 -0.33
N HIS A 85 -2.94 -12.47 0.50
CA HIS A 85 -3.07 -12.91 1.89
C HIS A 85 -3.75 -14.27 2.04
N ASP A 86 -4.85 -14.51 1.32
CA ASP A 86 -5.63 -15.76 1.43
C ASP A 86 -5.53 -16.60 0.15
N PRO A 87 -5.41 -17.94 0.26
CA PRO A 87 -5.41 -18.81 -0.90
C PRO A 87 -6.77 -18.84 -1.60
N ASN A 88 -7.85 -18.52 -0.88
CA ASN A 88 -9.17 -18.35 -1.44
C ASN A 88 -9.33 -16.95 -2.05
N LEU A 89 -9.52 -16.89 -3.36
CA LEU A 89 -9.60 -15.67 -4.15
C LEU A 89 -10.96 -14.99 -4.10
N SER A 90 -11.97 -15.61 -3.46
CA SER A 90 -13.37 -15.20 -3.56
C SER A 90 -13.67 -13.80 -3.02
N THR A 91 -12.95 -13.35 -1.99
CA THR A 91 -13.26 -12.11 -1.26
C THR A 91 -12.46 -10.91 -1.74
N SER A 92 -11.33 -11.15 -2.38
CA SER A 92 -10.29 -10.16 -2.65
C SER A 92 -9.96 -10.02 -4.13
N THR A 93 -10.76 -10.68 -4.97
CA THR A 93 -10.71 -10.61 -6.43
C THR A 93 -12.12 -10.62 -7.00
N ASP A 94 -12.24 -10.43 -8.31
CA ASP A 94 -13.48 -10.53 -9.08
C ASP A 94 -13.76 -11.93 -9.65
N VAL A 95 -13.03 -12.98 -9.21
CA VAL A 95 -13.12 -14.35 -9.76
C VAL A 95 -14.54 -14.92 -9.80
N ALA A 96 -15.38 -14.57 -8.83
CA ALA A 96 -16.77 -15.03 -8.76
C ALA A 96 -17.65 -14.50 -9.91
N SER A 97 -17.22 -13.42 -10.56
CA SER A 97 -17.90 -12.80 -11.69
C SER A 97 -17.37 -13.28 -13.05
N MET A 98 -16.36 -14.16 -13.08
CA MET A 98 -15.73 -14.68 -14.29
C MET A 98 -16.41 -15.98 -14.75
N PRO A 99 -17.19 -15.98 -15.85
CA PRO A 99 -17.91 -17.17 -16.31
C PRO A 99 -16.99 -18.34 -16.65
N GLU A 100 -15.81 -18.06 -17.19
CA GLU A 100 -14.80 -19.07 -17.54
C GLU A 100 -14.28 -19.86 -16.33
N PHE A 101 -14.46 -19.32 -15.12
CA PHE A 101 -14.00 -19.93 -13.87
C PHE A 101 -15.14 -20.48 -13.02
N ALA A 102 -16.39 -20.41 -13.45
CA ALA A 102 -17.54 -20.88 -12.69
C ALA A 102 -17.39 -22.34 -12.22
N ASP A 103 -16.90 -23.22 -13.10
CA ASP A 103 -16.69 -24.65 -12.84
C ASP A 103 -15.48 -24.95 -11.94
N ARG A 104 -14.69 -23.93 -11.58
CA ARG A 104 -13.49 -24.05 -10.73
C ARG A 104 -13.79 -23.84 -9.25
N LYS A 105 -15.03 -23.52 -8.90
CA LYS A 105 -15.46 -23.30 -7.52
C LYS A 105 -15.44 -24.62 -6.75
N ARG A 106 -14.71 -24.67 -5.64
CA ARG A 106 -14.75 -25.80 -4.70
C ARG A 106 -15.74 -25.53 -3.57
N VAL A 107 -16.24 -26.62 -3.00
CA VAL A 107 -17.12 -26.66 -1.83
C VAL A 107 -16.44 -27.57 -0.81
N ASP A 108 -16.56 -27.27 0.49
CA ASP A 108 -15.97 -28.03 1.59
C ASP A 108 -14.44 -28.23 1.49
N TRP A 109 -13.73 -27.27 0.90
CA TRP A 109 -12.28 -27.36 0.75
C TRP A 109 -11.56 -26.99 2.04
N LEU A 110 -10.71 -27.87 2.55
CA LEU A 110 -10.04 -27.68 3.84
C LEU A 110 -8.79 -26.81 3.68
N ILE A 111 -8.81 -25.62 4.30
CA ILE A 111 -7.65 -24.72 4.45
C ILE A 111 -7.47 -24.48 5.94
N ASP A 112 -6.28 -24.78 6.48
CA ASP A 112 -5.93 -24.57 7.88
C ASP A 112 -6.92 -25.14 8.91
N GLY A 113 -7.59 -26.25 8.55
CA GLY A 113 -8.59 -26.91 9.40
C GLY A 113 -10.01 -26.39 9.25
N GLU A 114 -10.23 -25.37 8.40
CA GLU A 114 -11.53 -24.79 8.13
C GLU A 114 -12.01 -25.16 6.72
N LYS A 115 -13.28 -25.57 6.62
CA LYS A 115 -13.92 -25.83 5.33
C LYS A 115 -14.33 -24.51 4.70
N GLN A 116 -13.83 -24.26 3.50
CA GLN A 116 -14.12 -23.06 2.73
C GLN A 116 -14.82 -23.41 1.42
N ILE A 117 -15.58 -22.44 0.92
CA ILE A 117 -16.19 -22.45 -0.40
C ILE A 117 -15.55 -21.33 -1.21
N GLY A 118 -15.13 -21.60 -2.45
CA GLY A 118 -14.49 -20.57 -3.26
C GLY A 118 -13.58 -21.08 -4.36
N TRP A 119 -12.72 -20.19 -4.82
CA TRP A 119 -11.72 -20.42 -5.87
C TRP A 119 -10.33 -20.29 -5.26
N PHE A 120 -9.47 -21.28 -5.47
CA PHE A 120 -8.20 -21.35 -4.75
C PHE A 120 -7.01 -21.15 -5.67
N ALA A 121 -6.06 -20.30 -5.29
CA ALA A 121 -4.94 -19.90 -6.14
C ALA A 121 -4.14 -21.07 -6.75
N HIS A 122 -3.98 -22.17 -6.01
CA HIS A 122 -3.27 -23.37 -6.48
C HIS A 122 -3.99 -24.13 -7.61
N ASP A 123 -5.24 -23.79 -7.91
CA ASP A 123 -5.96 -24.31 -9.06
C ASP A 123 -5.66 -23.52 -10.36
N PHE A 124 -5.17 -22.29 -10.27
CA PHE A 124 -5.00 -21.40 -11.41
C PHE A 124 -3.54 -21.26 -11.81
N THR A 125 -3.29 -21.18 -13.11
CA THR A 125 -1.99 -20.76 -13.67
C THR A 125 -1.79 -19.26 -13.46
N LEU A 126 -0.55 -18.78 -13.56
CA LEU A 126 -0.28 -17.35 -13.52
C LEU A 126 -1.06 -16.59 -14.60
N ALA A 127 -1.15 -17.17 -15.81
CA ALA A 127 -1.85 -16.54 -16.93
C ALA A 127 -3.33 -16.29 -16.62
N GLU A 128 -4.00 -17.26 -15.98
CA GLU A 128 -5.38 -17.10 -15.49
C GLU A 128 -5.46 -16.10 -14.34
N ILE A 129 -4.55 -16.17 -13.36
CA ILE A 129 -4.50 -15.22 -12.23
C ILE A 129 -4.37 -13.77 -12.70
N LYS A 130 -3.62 -13.53 -13.78
CA LYS A 130 -3.39 -12.19 -14.33
C LYS A 130 -4.61 -11.60 -15.05
N THR A 131 -5.68 -12.37 -15.30
CA THR A 131 -6.94 -11.84 -15.82
C THR A 131 -7.81 -11.24 -14.72
N LEU A 132 -7.60 -11.65 -13.46
CA LEU A 132 -8.40 -11.23 -12.32
C LEU A 132 -8.10 -9.78 -11.92
N GLY A 133 -9.14 -9.06 -11.53
CA GLY A 133 -9.08 -7.75 -10.89
C GLY A 133 -9.07 -7.90 -9.37
N THR A 134 -8.20 -7.16 -8.68
CA THR A 134 -8.17 -7.13 -7.22
C THR A 134 -9.30 -6.28 -6.65
N VAL A 135 -9.85 -6.71 -5.51
CA VAL A 135 -10.99 -6.05 -4.84
C VAL A 135 -10.62 -5.79 -3.38
N ILE A 136 -11.08 -4.66 -2.85
CA ILE A 136 -10.92 -4.32 -1.44
C ILE A 136 -11.90 -5.15 -0.60
N THR A 137 -11.37 -5.81 0.43
CA THR A 137 -12.14 -6.67 1.34
C THR A 137 -12.89 -5.91 2.42
N ASP A 138 -12.39 -4.73 2.81
CA ASP A 138 -12.96 -3.87 3.84
C ASP A 138 -13.96 -2.87 3.22
N PRO A 139 -15.26 -2.96 3.53
CA PRO A 139 -16.28 -2.11 2.92
C PRO A 139 -16.17 -0.64 3.35
N GLU A 140 -15.46 -0.32 4.44
CA GLU A 140 -15.28 1.06 4.90
C GLU A 140 -14.20 1.80 4.10
N ARG A 141 -13.37 1.08 3.33
CA ARG A 141 -12.31 1.66 2.51
C ARG A 141 -12.80 2.12 1.15
N PRO A 142 -12.07 3.03 0.46
CA PRO A 142 -12.50 3.58 -0.82
C PRO A 142 -12.58 2.53 -1.94
N GLN A 143 -13.80 2.17 -2.36
CA GLN A 143 -14.05 1.07 -3.30
C GLN A 143 -13.79 1.39 -4.78
N GLN A 144 -13.47 2.65 -5.13
CA GLN A 144 -13.40 3.12 -6.51
C GLN A 144 -12.33 2.44 -7.38
N ASN A 145 -11.41 1.70 -6.79
CA ASN A 145 -10.31 1.04 -7.48
C ASN A 145 -10.46 -0.48 -7.62
N ASN A 146 -11.59 -1.04 -7.21
CA ASN A 146 -11.91 -2.45 -7.41
C ASN A 146 -11.87 -2.82 -8.90
N GLY A 147 -11.25 -3.96 -9.21
CA GLY A 147 -11.15 -4.50 -10.57
C GLY A 147 -10.10 -3.85 -11.48
N LYS A 148 -9.49 -2.73 -11.06
CA LYS A 148 -8.56 -1.97 -11.92
C LYS A 148 -7.16 -2.55 -11.97
N TYR A 149 -6.70 -3.14 -10.86
CA TYR A 149 -5.32 -3.60 -10.70
C TYR A 149 -5.24 -5.12 -10.69
N ARG A 150 -4.06 -5.63 -11.06
CA ARG A 150 -3.81 -7.06 -11.19
C ARG A 150 -3.03 -7.58 -9.99
N ILE A 151 -3.18 -8.87 -9.73
CA ILE A 151 -2.41 -9.57 -8.70
C ILE A 151 -0.92 -9.50 -9.06
N ALA A 152 -0.09 -9.05 -8.13
CA ALA A 152 1.35 -8.95 -8.33
C ALA A 152 2.06 -10.29 -8.11
N THR A 153 3.15 -10.53 -8.82
CA THR A 153 4.10 -11.63 -8.56
C THR A 153 5.23 -11.14 -7.67
N LEU A 154 5.91 -12.07 -6.99
CA LEU A 154 7.12 -11.73 -6.23
C LEU A 154 8.20 -11.10 -7.13
N GLU A 155 8.34 -11.57 -8.37
CA GLU A 155 9.32 -11.04 -9.33
C GLU A 155 9.03 -9.56 -9.68
N GLU A 156 7.78 -9.23 -9.97
CA GLU A 156 7.37 -7.84 -10.22
C GLU A 156 7.60 -6.95 -8.99
N ILE A 157 7.35 -7.47 -7.78
CA ILE A 157 7.58 -6.74 -6.53
C ILE A 157 9.08 -6.49 -6.30
N ILE A 158 9.93 -7.48 -6.56
CA ILE A 158 11.40 -7.32 -6.51
C ILE A 158 11.85 -6.26 -7.52
N SER A 159 11.31 -6.30 -8.74
CA SER A 159 11.61 -5.30 -9.76
C SER A 159 11.18 -3.90 -9.33
N LEU A 160 9.97 -3.77 -8.76
CA LEU A 160 9.48 -2.50 -8.22
C LEU A 160 10.39 -1.97 -7.12
N ALA A 161 10.74 -2.80 -6.13
CA ALA A 161 11.60 -2.39 -5.02
C ALA A 161 12.97 -1.91 -5.50
N LYS A 162 13.58 -2.59 -6.49
CA LYS A 162 14.85 -2.16 -7.11
C LYS A 162 14.72 -0.81 -7.81
N THR A 163 13.70 -0.66 -8.66
CA THR A 163 13.46 0.59 -9.40
C THR A 163 13.20 1.75 -8.45
N GLN A 164 12.36 1.55 -7.43
CA GLN A 164 12.04 2.59 -6.45
C GLN A 164 13.24 2.90 -5.55
N SER A 165 14.06 1.91 -5.20
CA SER A 165 15.29 2.16 -4.42
C SER A 165 16.24 3.08 -5.16
N ALA A 166 16.42 2.86 -6.47
CA ALA A 166 17.21 3.73 -7.32
C ALA A 166 16.60 5.13 -7.45
N LYS A 167 15.28 5.21 -7.65
CA LYS A 167 14.54 6.49 -7.80
C LYS A 167 14.65 7.38 -6.55
N PHE A 168 14.52 6.80 -5.36
CA PHE A 168 14.53 7.54 -4.10
C PHE A 168 15.90 7.59 -3.41
N ALA A 169 16.94 7.02 -4.02
CA ALA A 169 18.28 6.91 -3.45
C ALA A 169 18.29 6.36 -2.01
N ARG A 170 17.38 5.41 -1.71
CA ARG A 170 17.28 4.69 -0.43
C ARG A 170 16.92 3.23 -0.67
N THR A 171 17.32 2.34 0.21
CA THR A 171 16.94 0.93 0.09
C THR A 171 15.49 0.73 0.48
N ILE A 172 14.68 0.17 -0.43
CA ILE A 172 13.35 -0.36 -0.12
C ILE A 172 13.50 -1.86 0.13
N ALA A 173 13.27 -2.28 1.37
CA ALA A 173 13.33 -3.69 1.73
C ALA A 173 12.02 -4.41 1.40
N ILE A 174 12.10 -5.73 1.19
CA ILE A 174 10.93 -6.60 1.04
C ILE A 174 10.92 -7.54 2.24
N LEU A 175 9.79 -7.60 2.95
CA LEU A 175 9.56 -8.53 4.06
C LEU A 175 8.52 -9.56 3.63
N PRO A 176 8.93 -10.68 2.98
CA PRO A 176 7.97 -11.68 2.55
C PRO A 176 7.41 -12.45 3.75
N THR A 177 6.10 -12.60 3.77
CA THR A 177 5.35 -13.40 4.74
C THR A 177 4.65 -14.54 4.02
N GLY A 178 4.42 -15.64 4.73
CA GLY A 178 3.63 -16.75 4.20
C GLY A 178 2.22 -16.67 4.77
N SER A 179 1.21 -16.82 3.92
CA SER A 179 -0.21 -16.79 4.31
C SER A 179 -0.60 -17.88 5.33
N GLY A 180 0.16 -18.97 5.42
CA GLY A 180 0.01 -20.02 6.44
C GLY A 180 0.91 -19.87 7.68
N TRP A 181 1.74 -18.82 7.77
CA TRP A 181 2.68 -18.61 8.86
C TRP A 181 2.16 -17.54 9.81
N ARG A 182 1.44 -17.96 10.85
CA ARG A 182 1.07 -17.11 11.99
C ARG A 182 2.34 -16.57 12.68
N VAL A 183 2.77 -15.37 12.30
CA VAL A 183 3.66 -14.53 13.11
C VAL A 183 2.96 -13.20 13.34
N HIS A 184 2.05 -13.18 14.32
CA HIS A 184 1.56 -11.91 14.86
C HIS A 184 2.54 -11.41 15.92
N ARG A 185 2.94 -10.13 15.74
CA ARG A 185 3.61 -9.24 16.69
C ARG A 185 5.12 -9.40 16.81
N VAL A 186 5.85 -8.61 16.03
CA VAL A 186 7.22 -8.19 16.38
C VAL A 186 7.13 -6.81 17.03
N PRO A 187 7.57 -6.62 18.28
CA PRO A 187 7.62 -5.30 18.91
C PRO A 187 8.57 -4.36 18.14
N GLY A 188 8.11 -3.14 17.79
CA GLY A 188 8.96 -2.09 17.21
C GLY A 188 8.61 -1.60 15.80
N TYR A 189 7.51 -2.05 15.19
CA TYR A 189 7.11 -1.67 13.83
C TYR A 189 5.81 -0.85 13.81
N CYS A 190 5.78 0.26 13.06
CA CYS A 190 4.57 1.07 12.78
C CYS A 190 4.16 0.84 11.31
N PHE A 191 2.85 0.69 11.10
CA PHE A 191 2.25 0.40 9.80
C PHE A 191 1.86 1.71 9.08
N VAL A 192 2.05 1.75 7.77
CA VAL A 192 1.66 2.90 6.94
C VAL A 192 0.13 3.07 6.96
N GLY A 193 -0.33 4.28 7.30
CA GLY A 193 -1.76 4.65 7.27
C GLY A 193 -2.53 4.45 8.58
N THR A 194 -1.91 3.93 9.65
CA THR A 194 -2.57 3.78 10.97
C THR A 194 -1.92 4.57 12.10
N CYS A 195 -0.81 5.26 11.86
CA CYS A 195 -0.14 6.07 12.87
C CYS A 195 -0.54 7.54 12.66
N ASP A 196 -1.42 8.05 13.52
CA ASP A 196 -1.44 9.47 13.85
C ASP A 196 -0.14 9.77 14.60
N LEU A 197 0.75 10.56 13.99
CA LEU A 197 2.02 10.96 14.61
C LEU A 197 1.84 12.10 15.63
N SER A 198 0.60 12.42 16.02
CA SER A 198 0.28 13.45 17.01
C SER A 198 -0.20 12.90 18.35
N ALA A 199 0.66 12.16 19.06
CA ALA A 199 0.63 12.07 20.54
C ALA A 199 1.92 11.46 21.10
#